data_AF-A0A7V8WY82-F1
#
_entry.id   AF-A0A7V8WY82-F1
#
_cell.length_a   1.000
_cell.length_b   1.000
_cell.length_c   1.000
_cell.angle_alpha   90.00
_cell.angle_beta   90.00
_cell.angle_gamma   90.00
#
_symmetry.space_group_name_H-M   'P 1'
#
loop_
_entity.id
_entity.type
_entity.pdbx_description
1 polymer ?
#
loop_
_entity_poly.entity_id
_entity_poly.type
_entity_poly.pdbx_seq_one_letter_code
_entity_poly.pdbx_strand_id
1 'polypeptide(L)'
;MGATPETPSGWQPLAARPASGERVSFTASPFTRLARVQALASATDTLVALSLAGSLFFSIPTGEARGRVALYLLLTIAPFAIVGPLMGPALDRMKGGRRLLVVATGASRVLVCLLMARHLDSLLLFPEAFAALVLTKAYAIARSALVPTVVASDEDLVQANSKLSLLTGVASFVAAAPGALLLRLAGAEWV
;
A
#
# COMPACT_ATOMS: atom_id res chain seq x y z
N MET A 1 -40.47 39.30 42.34
CA MET A 1 -39.79 37.99 42.43
C MET A 1 -40.33 37.11 41.32
N GLY A 2 -39.65 37.09 40.17
CA GLY A 2 -40.02 36.27 39.01
C GLY A 2 -38.74 35.89 38.30
N ALA A 3 -38.30 34.65 38.48
CA ALA A 3 -37.06 34.12 37.93
C ALA A 3 -37.20 33.93 36.42
N THR A 4 -36.28 34.49 35.64
CA THR A 4 -36.04 34.11 34.25
C THR A 4 -35.22 32.81 34.24
N PRO A 5 -35.62 31.75 33.53
CA PRO A 5 -34.78 30.58 33.38
C PRO A 5 -33.62 30.90 32.43
N GLU A 6 -32.41 30.89 32.97
CA GLU A 6 -31.14 30.89 32.23
C GLU A 6 -31.07 29.60 31.39
N THR A 7 -30.90 29.72 30.07
CA THR A 7 -30.68 28.57 29.18
C THR A 7 -29.16 28.33 29.03
N PRO A 8 -28.56 27.25 29.58
CA PRO A 8 -27.16 26.95 29.33
C PRO A 8 -27.06 26.07 28.08
N SER A 9 -27.11 26.67 26.90
CA SER A 9 -26.83 25.96 25.65
C SER A 9 -25.46 26.38 25.12
N GLY A 10 -24.42 25.68 25.58
CA GLY A 10 -23.05 25.78 25.08
C GLY A 10 -22.82 25.10 23.72
N TRP A 11 -23.88 24.83 22.96
CA TRP A 11 -23.78 24.25 21.62
C TRP A 11 -23.97 25.34 20.56
N GLN A 12 -22.85 25.78 19.98
CA GLN A 12 -22.85 26.50 18.71
C GLN A 12 -22.86 25.46 17.58
N PRO A 13 -23.91 25.38 16.74
CA PRO A 13 -23.84 24.57 15.53
C PRO A 13 -22.68 25.10 14.67
N LEU A 14 -21.78 24.20 14.26
CA LEU A 14 -20.71 24.52 13.32
C LEU A 14 -21.35 25.15 12.09
N ALA A 15 -21.15 26.46 11.92
CA ALA A 15 -21.65 27.18 10.76
C ALA A 15 -21.14 26.46 9.51
N ALA A 16 -22.08 25.93 8.71
CA ALA A 16 -21.75 25.29 7.45
C ALA A 16 -20.95 26.29 6.61
N ARG A 17 -19.68 25.96 6.36
CA ARG A 17 -18.78 26.80 5.58
C ARG A 17 -19.45 27.03 4.22
N PRO A 18 -19.61 28.28 3.75
CA PRO A 18 -20.21 28.52 2.45
C PRO A 18 -19.40 27.77 1.40
N ALA A 19 -20.10 27.04 0.52
CA ALA A 19 -19.51 26.34 -0.61
C ALA A 19 -18.73 27.36 -1.45
N SER A 20 -17.42 27.45 -1.19
CA SER A 20 -16.49 28.27 -1.94
C SER A 20 -16.52 27.77 -3.37
N GLY A 21 -17.04 28.61 -4.26
CA GLY A 21 -17.25 28.30 -5.68
C GLY A 21 -16.09 27.50 -6.26
N GLU A 22 -16.42 26.27 -6.64
CA GLU A 22 -15.51 25.30 -7.21
C GLU A 22 -15.07 25.83 -8.58
N ARG A 23 -13.96 26.57 -8.59
CA ARG A 23 -13.16 26.69 -9.81
C ARG A 23 -12.78 25.26 -10.18
N VAL A 24 -13.46 24.69 -11.18
CA VAL A 24 -13.12 23.40 -11.80
C VAL A 24 -11.73 23.54 -12.43
N SER A 25 -10.73 23.39 -11.59
CA SER A 25 -9.34 23.25 -11.97
C SER A 25 -9.19 21.81 -12.44
N PHE A 26 -8.73 21.60 -13.68
CA PHE A 26 -8.42 20.29 -14.27
C PHE A 26 -7.33 19.48 -13.52
N THR A 27 -6.94 19.88 -12.31
CA THR A 27 -6.06 19.08 -11.44
C THR A 27 -6.87 18.01 -10.73
N ALA A 28 -6.51 16.74 -10.96
CA ALA A 28 -7.11 15.60 -10.26
C ALA A 28 -7.10 15.83 -8.74
N SER A 29 -8.20 15.54 -8.05
CA SER A 29 -8.32 15.74 -6.60
C SER A 29 -7.20 14.99 -5.84
N PRO A 30 -6.79 15.45 -4.64
CA PRO A 30 -5.81 14.75 -3.82
C PRO A 30 -6.16 13.27 -3.60
N PHE A 31 -7.45 12.97 -3.42
CA PHE A 31 -7.97 11.61 -3.31
C PHE A 31 -7.79 10.82 -4.61
N THR A 32 -8.09 11.40 -5.78
CA THR A 32 -7.90 10.72 -7.08
C THR A 32 -6.42 10.38 -7.31
N ARG A 33 -5.49 11.25 -6.92
CA ARG A 33 -4.04 10.95 -7.02
C ARG A 33 -3.65 9.79 -6.11
N LEU A 34 -4.13 9.79 -4.87
CA LEU A 34 -3.89 8.71 -3.92
C LEU A 34 -4.49 7.37 -4.42
N ALA A 35 -5.69 7.43 -5.00
CA ALA A 35 -6.35 6.27 -5.60
C ALA A 35 -5.52 5.66 -6.74
N ARG A 36 -4.98 6.49 -7.66
CA ARG A 36 -4.10 5.99 -8.74
C ARG A 36 -2.85 5.30 -8.21
N VAL A 37 -2.20 5.88 -7.20
CA VAL A 37 -1.03 5.28 -6.55
C VAL A 37 -1.41 3.95 -5.88
N GLN A 38 -2.57 3.89 -5.23
CA GLN A 38 -3.08 2.66 -4.64
C GLN A 38 -3.29 1.55 -5.67
N ALA A 39 -3.97 1.86 -6.77
CA ALA A 39 -4.19 0.88 -7.84
C ALA A 39 -2.87 0.31 -8.38
N LEU A 40 -1.91 1.19 -8.66
CA LEU A 40 -0.61 0.79 -9.19
C LEU A 40 0.20 -0.04 -8.17
N ALA A 41 0.17 0.38 -6.89
CA ALA A 41 0.81 -0.35 -5.80
C ALA A 41 0.24 -1.77 -5.67
N SER A 42 -1.08 -1.91 -5.67
CA SER A 42 -1.77 -3.20 -5.58
C SER A 42 -1.51 -4.09 -6.78
N ALA A 43 -1.52 -3.54 -8.00
CA ALA A 43 -1.17 -4.28 -9.21
C ALA A 43 0.27 -4.81 -9.15
N THR A 44 1.21 -3.98 -8.69
CA THR A 44 2.63 -4.35 -8.52
C THR A 44 2.77 -5.51 -7.53
N ASP A 45 2.13 -5.41 -6.36
CA ASP A 45 2.15 -6.48 -5.35
C ASP A 45 1.64 -7.81 -5.90
N THR A 46 0.54 -7.74 -6.64
CA THR A 46 -0.05 -8.93 -7.26
C THR A 46 0.88 -9.55 -8.28
N LEU A 47 1.46 -8.77 -9.19
CA LEU A 47 2.40 -9.29 -10.19
C LEU A 47 3.67 -9.87 -9.56
N VAL A 48 4.24 -9.22 -8.55
CA VAL A 48 5.40 -9.74 -7.81
C VAL A 48 5.05 -11.05 -7.12
N ALA A 49 3.89 -11.14 -6.46
CA ALA A 49 3.44 -12.37 -5.82
C ALA A 49 3.22 -13.51 -6.83
N LEU A 50 2.61 -13.23 -7.99
CA LEU A 50 2.44 -14.22 -9.06
C LEU A 50 3.79 -14.69 -9.59
N SER A 51 4.71 -13.76 -9.86
CA SER A 51 6.05 -14.07 -10.36
C SER A 51 6.83 -14.91 -9.36
N LEU A 52 6.84 -14.53 -8.09
CA LEU A 52 7.52 -15.29 -7.04
C LEU A 52 6.89 -16.67 -6.85
N ALA A 53 5.56 -16.78 -6.91
CA ALA A 53 4.90 -18.07 -6.83
C ALA A 53 5.30 -18.97 -7.99
N GLY A 54 5.35 -18.44 -9.23
CA GLY A 54 5.86 -19.16 -10.39
C GLY A 54 7.32 -19.59 -10.23
N SER A 55 8.22 -18.66 -9.91
CA SER A 55 9.64 -18.93 -9.83
C SER A 55 10.03 -19.83 -8.66
N LEU A 56 9.43 -19.65 -7.48
CA LEU A 56 9.83 -20.36 -6.27
C LEU A 56 9.14 -21.73 -6.11
N PHE A 57 7.93 -21.94 -6.63
CA PHE A 57 7.27 -23.25 -6.51
C PHE A 57 7.63 -24.22 -7.64
N PHE A 58 8.04 -23.74 -8.82
CA PHE A 58 8.33 -24.60 -9.96
C PHE A 58 9.82 -24.94 -10.17
N SER A 59 10.78 -24.29 -9.50
CA SER A 59 12.23 -24.55 -9.68
C SER A 59 12.93 -25.35 -8.58
N ILE A 60 12.22 -25.89 -7.57
CA ILE A 60 12.86 -26.42 -6.36
C ILE A 60 12.72 -27.94 -6.19
N PRO A 61 13.83 -28.72 -6.11
CA PRO A 61 13.82 -30.12 -5.69
C PRO A 61 13.40 -30.27 -4.22
N THR A 62 12.53 -31.23 -3.94
CA THR A 62 11.84 -31.47 -2.65
C THR A 62 12.73 -31.86 -1.45
N GLY A 63 14.07 -31.88 -1.61
CA GLY A 63 15.03 -32.41 -0.62
C GLY A 63 15.40 -31.49 0.55
N GLU A 64 15.22 -30.16 0.45
CA GLU A 64 15.62 -29.16 1.48
C GLU A 64 14.42 -28.43 2.14
N ALA A 65 13.26 -29.10 2.23
CA ALA A 65 11.99 -28.44 2.54
C ALA A 65 11.93 -27.69 3.90
N ARG A 66 12.60 -28.19 4.94
CA ARG A 66 12.44 -27.65 6.31
C ARG A 66 13.11 -26.29 6.53
N GLY A 67 14.35 -26.12 6.06
CA GLY A 67 15.08 -24.85 6.21
C GLY A 67 14.43 -23.73 5.41
N ARG A 68 13.92 -24.04 4.22
CA ARG A 68 13.24 -23.08 3.35
C ARG A 68 11.84 -22.71 3.88
N VAL A 69 11.08 -23.66 4.42
CA VAL A 69 9.81 -23.37 5.12
C VAL A 69 10.04 -22.45 6.33
N ALA A 70 11.08 -22.71 7.14
CA ALA A 70 11.45 -21.82 8.23
C ALA A 70 11.81 -20.41 7.74
N LEU A 71 12.54 -20.31 6.61
CA LEU A 71 12.86 -19.04 5.97
C LEU A 71 11.59 -18.32 5.47
N TYR A 72 10.61 -19.03 4.90
CA TYR A 72 9.33 -18.45 4.50
C TYR A 72 8.54 -17.92 5.69
N LEU A 73 8.46 -18.68 6.78
CA LEU A 73 7.80 -18.23 8.02
C LEU A 73 8.50 -17.00 8.60
N LEU A 74 9.84 -16.99 8.62
CA LEU A 74 10.63 -15.82 9.00
C LEU A 74 10.34 -14.62 8.10
N LEU A 75 10.32 -14.83 6.78
CA LEU A 75 10.00 -13.81 5.78
C LEU A 75 8.61 -13.20 6.00
N THR A 76 7.66 -13.99 6.55
CA THR A 76 6.30 -13.51 6.82
C THR A 76 6.23 -12.67 8.10
N ILE A 77 7.01 -13.02 9.14
CA ILE A 77 6.98 -12.35 10.45
C ILE A 77 7.93 -11.13 10.48
N ALA A 78 9.07 -11.22 9.81
CA ALA A 78 10.13 -10.22 9.84
C ALA A 78 9.73 -8.79 9.37
N PRO A 79 8.78 -8.57 8.44
CA PRO A 79 8.40 -7.22 8.05
C PRO A 79 7.82 -6.45 9.22
N PHE A 80 7.06 -7.11 10.09
CA PHE A 80 6.46 -6.48 11.26
C PHE A 80 7.52 -6.05 12.28
N ALA A 81 8.57 -6.84 12.46
CA ALA A 81 9.66 -6.55 13.39
C ALA A 81 10.50 -5.32 12.97
N ILE A 82 10.68 -5.10 11.65
CA ILE A 82 11.48 -3.98 11.14
C ILE A 82 10.64 -2.71 10.96
N VAL A 83 9.40 -2.86 10.49
CA VAL A 83 8.56 -1.71 10.12
C VAL A 83 8.09 -0.95 11.36
N GLY A 84 7.73 -1.63 12.46
CA GLY A 84 7.30 -0.97 13.70
C GLY A 84 8.29 0.08 14.22
N PRO A 85 9.56 -0.28 14.47
CA PRO A 85 10.59 0.64 14.95
C PRO A 85 10.96 1.77 13.98
N LEU A 86 10.95 1.50 12.66
CA LEU A 86 11.34 2.50 11.66
C LEU A 86 10.25 3.54 11.40
N MET A 87 8.97 3.17 11.51
CA MET A 87 7.87 4.03 11.07
C MET A 87 7.57 5.17 12.03
N GLY A 88 7.71 4.98 13.35
CA GLY A 88 7.51 6.05 14.35
C GLY A 88 8.43 7.26 14.09
N PRO A 89 9.76 7.08 14.08
CA PRO A 89 10.70 8.17 13.81
C PRO A 89 10.57 8.77 12.40
N ALA A 90 10.25 7.95 11.39
CA ALA A 90 10.11 8.42 10.00
C ALA A 90 8.86 9.30 9.79
N LEU A 91 7.77 9.03 10.52
CA LEU A 91 6.55 9.83 10.47
C LEU A 91 6.70 11.14 11.27
N ASP A 92 7.40 11.10 12.41
CA ASP A 92 7.52 12.25 13.32
C ASP A 92 8.57 13.28 12.89
N ARG A 93 9.66 12.88 12.21
CA ARG A 93 10.79 13.80 11.93
C ARG A 93 10.66 14.70 10.69
N MET A 94 9.64 14.53 9.84
CA MET A 94 9.66 15.13 8.49
C MET A 94 8.44 16.04 8.22
N LYS A 95 8.70 17.31 7.86
CA LYS A 95 7.65 18.22 7.35
C LYS A 95 7.13 17.66 6.01
N GLY A 96 5.91 17.12 6.01
CA GLY A 96 5.33 16.42 4.85
C GLY A 96 5.73 14.92 4.74
N GLY A 97 6.24 14.33 5.83
CA GLY A 97 6.81 12.98 5.86
C GLY A 97 5.95 11.89 5.23
N ARG A 98 4.63 11.99 5.38
CA ARG A 98 3.68 11.00 4.86
C ARG A 98 3.71 10.93 3.32
N ARG A 99 3.79 12.07 2.62
CA ARG A 99 3.88 12.11 1.15
C ARG A 99 5.25 11.65 0.65
N LEU A 100 6.31 12.03 1.36
CA LEU A 100 7.66 11.57 1.02
C LEU A 100 7.78 10.05 1.19
N LEU A 101 7.22 9.48 2.26
CA LEU A 101 7.17 8.04 2.49
C LEU A 101 6.50 7.29 1.33
N VAL A 102 5.39 7.81 0.78
CA VAL A 102 4.76 7.22 -0.41
C VAL A 102 5.68 7.26 -1.64
N VAL A 103 6.35 8.39 -1.88
CA VAL A 103 7.26 8.51 -3.03
C VAL A 103 8.49 7.62 -2.86
N ALA A 104 9.09 7.61 -1.67
CA ALA A 104 10.25 6.80 -1.33
C ALA A 104 9.94 5.29 -1.44
N THR A 105 8.81 4.84 -0.90
CA THR A 105 8.39 3.44 -1.02
C THR A 105 8.13 3.05 -2.47
N GLY A 106 7.53 3.94 -3.27
CA GLY A 106 7.36 3.72 -4.71
C GLY A 106 8.69 3.60 -5.46
N ALA A 107 9.64 4.51 -5.22
CA ALA A 107 10.96 4.49 -5.86
C ALA A 107 11.76 3.24 -5.47
N SER A 108 11.80 2.92 -4.18
CA SER A 108 12.48 1.71 -3.68
C SER A 108 11.87 0.44 -4.24
N ARG A 109 10.55 0.40 -4.48
CA ARG A 109 9.89 -0.75 -5.12
C ARG A 109 10.35 -0.97 -6.54
N VAL A 110 10.45 0.10 -7.34
CA VAL A 110 10.97 0.00 -8.71
C VAL A 110 12.39 -0.56 -8.67
N LEU A 111 13.24 -0.04 -7.78
CA LEU A 111 14.60 -0.55 -7.61
C LEU A 111 14.62 -2.03 -7.22
N VAL A 112 13.85 -2.43 -6.22
CA VAL A 112 13.80 -3.83 -5.76
C VAL A 112 13.27 -4.75 -6.86
N CYS A 113 12.21 -4.37 -7.59
CA CYS A 113 11.73 -5.15 -8.73
C CYS A 113 12.78 -5.34 -9.81
N LEU A 114 13.58 -4.30 -10.11
CA LEU A 114 14.69 -4.38 -11.07
C LEU A 114 15.79 -5.31 -10.57
N LEU A 115 16.12 -5.29 -9.27
CA LEU A 115 17.08 -6.21 -8.66
C LEU A 115 16.60 -7.66 -8.71
N MET A 116 15.32 -7.90 -8.36
CA MET A 116 14.72 -9.23 -8.43
C MET A 116 14.77 -9.81 -9.84
N ALA A 117 14.50 -8.98 -10.86
CA ALA A 117 14.60 -9.39 -12.26
C ALA A 117 16.04 -9.76 -12.68
N ARG A 118 17.08 -9.27 -11.97
CA ARG A 118 18.49 -9.61 -12.23
C ARG A 118 18.96 -10.84 -11.46
N HIS A 119 18.32 -11.16 -10.34
CA HIS A 119 18.77 -12.20 -9.40
C HIS A 119 17.77 -13.37 -9.29
N LEU A 120 17.01 -13.66 -10.36
CA LEU A 120 15.97 -14.70 -10.38
C LEU A 120 16.48 -16.08 -9.92
N ASP A 121 17.70 -16.46 -10.29
CA ASP A 121 18.29 -17.77 -9.97
C ASP A 121 19.18 -17.77 -8.71
N SER A 122 19.22 -16.65 -8.00
CA SER A 122 20.11 -16.45 -6.85
C SER A 122 19.37 -16.51 -5.52
N LEU A 123 20.07 -16.96 -4.47
CA LEU A 123 19.58 -16.84 -3.09
C LEU A 123 19.35 -15.37 -2.66
N LEU A 124 19.90 -14.41 -3.42
CA LEU A 124 19.64 -12.97 -3.24
C LEU A 124 18.18 -12.58 -3.56
N LEU A 125 17.43 -13.40 -4.29
CA LEU A 125 16.01 -13.19 -4.53
C LEU A 125 15.20 -13.16 -3.22
N PHE A 126 15.60 -13.94 -2.21
CA PHE A 126 14.91 -14.01 -0.93
C PHE A 126 14.96 -12.69 -0.13
N PRO A 127 16.13 -12.08 0.14
CA PRO A 127 16.19 -10.78 0.80
C PRO A 127 15.60 -9.64 -0.06
N GLU A 128 15.58 -9.76 -1.39
CA GLU A 128 14.92 -8.78 -2.26
C GLU A 128 13.39 -8.89 -2.18
N ALA A 129 12.85 -10.11 -2.22
CA ALA A 129 11.44 -10.37 -1.95
C ALA A 129 11.05 -9.90 -0.55
N PHE A 130 11.92 -10.08 0.44
CA PHE A 130 11.73 -9.52 1.78
C PHE A 130 11.61 -7.99 1.76
N ALA A 131 12.55 -7.32 1.09
CA ALA A 131 12.52 -5.87 0.95
C ALA A 131 11.23 -5.40 0.27
N ALA A 132 10.76 -6.12 -0.77
CA ALA A 132 9.48 -5.84 -1.41
C ALA A 132 8.31 -5.93 -0.42
N LEU A 133 8.24 -7.00 0.40
CA LEU A 133 7.21 -7.16 1.43
C LEU A 133 7.23 -6.04 2.47
N VAL A 134 8.43 -5.66 2.94
CA VAL A 134 8.61 -4.54 3.87
C VAL A 134 8.11 -3.23 3.26
N LEU A 135 8.45 -2.96 1.99
CA LEU A 135 8.01 -1.76 1.28
C LEU A 135 6.48 -1.73 1.09
N THR A 136 5.84 -2.88 0.84
CA THR A 136 4.38 -2.99 0.79
C THR A 136 3.73 -2.57 2.11
N LYS A 137 4.27 -3.02 3.24
CA LYS A 137 3.77 -2.64 4.58
C LYS A 137 4.04 -1.17 4.90
N ALA A 138 5.23 -0.66 4.58
CA ALA A 138 5.56 0.74 4.77
C ALA A 138 4.62 1.66 3.97
N TYR A 139 4.32 1.31 2.71
CA TYR A 139 3.35 2.05 1.89
C TYR A 139 1.94 2.03 2.50
N ALA A 140 1.48 0.87 2.99
CA ALA A 140 0.16 0.75 3.64
C ALA A 140 0.03 1.68 4.86
N ILE A 141 1.08 1.78 5.69
CA ILE A 141 1.13 2.68 6.85
C ILE A 141 1.12 4.14 6.41
N ALA A 142 1.98 4.50 5.46
CA ALA A 142 2.04 5.87 4.91
C ALA A 142 0.70 6.31 4.32
N ARG A 143 0.03 5.40 3.60
CA ARG A 143 -1.33 5.61 3.05
C ARG A 143 -2.34 5.85 4.17
N SER A 144 -2.40 4.98 5.18
CA SER A 144 -3.34 5.13 6.29
C SER A 144 -3.14 6.46 7.05
N ALA A 145 -1.90 6.97 7.11
CA ALA A 145 -1.62 8.28 7.67
C ALA A 145 -2.00 9.46 6.75
N LEU A 146 -2.04 9.25 5.42
CA LEU A 146 -2.41 10.26 4.43
C LEU A 146 -3.92 10.38 4.19
N VAL A 147 -4.66 9.27 4.25
CA VAL A 147 -6.11 9.26 3.94
C VAL A 147 -6.89 10.32 4.74
N PRO A 148 -6.67 10.51 6.06
CA PRO A 148 -7.39 11.52 6.81
C PRO A 148 -7.07 12.96 6.44
N THR A 149 -5.96 13.21 5.73
CA THR A 149 -5.57 14.55 5.29
C THR A 149 -6.21 14.97 3.97
N VAL A 150 -6.88 14.03 3.29
CA VAL A 150 -7.46 14.25 1.94
C VAL A 150 -8.99 14.14 1.92
N VAL A 151 -9.63 13.98 3.08
CA VAL A 151 -11.09 13.91 3.23
C VAL A 151 -11.59 14.93 4.26
N ALA A 152 -12.87 15.29 4.21
CA ALA A 152 -13.43 16.39 5.01
C ALA A 152 -14.16 15.94 6.29
N SER A 153 -14.66 14.70 6.34
CA SER A 153 -15.43 14.15 7.46
C SER A 153 -15.09 12.68 7.77
N ASP A 154 -15.54 12.19 8.92
CA ASP A 154 -15.39 10.77 9.29
C ASP A 154 -16.21 9.83 8.40
N GLU A 155 -17.35 10.27 7.90
CA GLU A 155 -18.14 9.53 6.92
C GLU A 155 -17.36 9.40 5.59
N ASP A 156 -16.69 10.48 5.16
CA ASP A 156 -15.82 10.46 4.00
C ASP A 156 -14.60 9.54 4.19
N LEU A 157 -14.09 9.38 5.42
CA LEU A 157 -13.00 8.43 5.73
C LEU A 157 -13.41 6.98 5.45
N VAL A 158 -14.59 6.58 5.93
CA VAL A 158 -15.11 5.23 5.73
C VAL A 158 -15.35 4.98 4.25
N GLN A 159 -15.95 5.95 3.55
CA GLN A 159 -16.19 5.87 2.12
C GLN A 159 -14.87 5.83 1.32
N ALA A 160 -13.88 6.65 1.69
CA ALA A 160 -12.56 6.66 1.08
C ALA A 160 -11.83 5.33 1.26
N ASN A 161 -11.84 4.76 2.47
CA ASN A 161 -11.20 3.48 2.73
C ASN A 161 -11.88 2.34 1.97
N SER A 162 -13.21 2.37 1.88
CA SER A 162 -13.99 1.42 1.09
C SER A 162 -13.65 1.49 -0.40
N LYS A 163 -13.61 2.71 -0.98
CA LYS A 163 -13.21 2.94 -2.38
C LYS A 163 -11.78 2.46 -2.65
N LEU A 164 -10.83 2.76 -1.76
CA LEU A 164 -9.44 2.30 -1.91
C LEU A 164 -9.30 0.78 -1.79
N SER A 165 -10.13 0.14 -0.96
CA SER A 165 -10.15 -1.33 -0.81
C SER A 165 -10.74 -2.01 -2.04
N LEU A 166 -11.86 -1.50 -2.57
CA LEU A 166 -12.42 -1.95 -3.84
C LEU A 166 -11.43 -1.78 -4.99
N LEU A 167 -10.77 -0.62 -5.05
CA LEU A 167 -9.76 -0.35 -6.08
C LEU A 167 -8.57 -1.30 -5.98
N THR A 168 -8.16 -1.67 -4.77
CA THR A 168 -7.15 -2.70 -4.54
C THR A 168 -7.58 -4.04 -5.13
N GLY A 169 -8.79 -4.50 -4.80
CA GLY A 169 -9.33 -5.75 -5.34
C GLY A 169 -9.42 -5.76 -6.86
N VAL A 170 -9.98 -4.70 -7.45
CA VAL A 170 -10.11 -4.57 -8.91
C VAL A 170 -8.74 -4.49 -9.58
N ALA A 171 -7.83 -3.66 -9.08
CA ALA A 171 -6.49 -3.53 -9.66
C ALA A 171 -5.70 -4.84 -9.58
N SER A 172 -5.76 -5.54 -8.44
CA SER A 172 -5.16 -6.85 -8.28
C SER A 172 -5.76 -7.88 -9.24
N PHE A 173 -7.08 -7.92 -9.38
CA PHE A 173 -7.74 -8.82 -10.34
C PHE A 173 -7.32 -8.54 -11.79
N VAL A 174 -7.37 -7.26 -12.19
CA VAL A 174 -6.96 -6.80 -13.52
C VAL A 174 -5.47 -7.04 -13.78
N ALA A 175 -4.61 -6.98 -12.77
CA ALA A 175 -3.19 -7.31 -12.90
C ALA A 175 -2.93 -8.82 -12.94
N ALA A 176 -3.67 -9.60 -12.14
CA ALA A 176 -3.55 -11.05 -12.09
C ALA A 176 -3.95 -11.73 -13.40
N ALA A 177 -5.00 -11.25 -14.08
CA ALA A 177 -5.47 -11.85 -15.34
C ALA A 177 -4.39 -11.89 -16.46
N PRO A 178 -3.76 -10.78 -16.86
CA PRO A 178 -2.66 -10.80 -17.84
C PRO A 178 -1.40 -11.47 -17.27
N GLY A 179 -1.11 -11.31 -15.98
CA GLY A 179 0.05 -11.99 -15.35
C GLY A 179 -0.08 -13.52 -15.39
N ALA A 180 -1.26 -14.05 -15.06
CA ALA A 180 -1.56 -15.47 -15.14
C ALA A 180 -1.62 -15.96 -16.59
N LEU A 181 -2.15 -15.16 -17.51
CA LEU A 181 -2.16 -15.48 -18.94
C LEU A 181 -0.73 -15.53 -19.50
N LEU A 182 0.13 -14.57 -19.16
CA LEU A 182 1.54 -14.57 -19.54
C LEU A 182 2.26 -15.80 -18.98
N LEU A 183 2.05 -16.13 -17.70
CA LEU A 183 2.60 -17.36 -17.10
C LEU A 183 2.12 -18.63 -17.79
N ARG A 184 0.86 -18.63 -18.28
CA ARG A 184 0.27 -19.76 -19.02
C ARG A 184 0.75 -19.88 -20.46
N LEU A 185 0.96 -18.75 -21.15
CA LEU A 185 1.36 -18.69 -22.56
C LEU A 185 2.87 -18.79 -22.75
N ALA A 186 3.67 -18.28 -21.82
CA ALA A 186 5.13 -18.27 -21.92
C ALA A 186 5.78 -19.63 -21.61
N GLY A 187 5.01 -20.60 -21.10
CA GLY A 187 5.50 -21.94 -20.74
C GLY A 187 6.41 -21.91 -19.50
N ALA A 188 6.43 -22.99 -18.74
CA ALA A 188 7.30 -23.19 -17.59
C ALA A 188 8.80 -23.37 -17.97
N GLU A 189 9.23 -22.85 -19.12
CA GLU A 189 10.54 -23.12 -19.73
C GLU A 189 11.53 -21.92 -19.67
N TRP A 190 11.12 -20.78 -19.10
CA TRP A 190 11.99 -19.59 -18.92
C TRP A 190 12.22 -19.21 -17.44
N VAL A 191 12.11 -20.16 -16.52
CA VAL A 191 12.59 -20.09 -15.13
C VAL A 191 13.63 -21.17 -14.93
#